data_AF-A0A9P8KC11-F1
#
_entry.id   AF-A0A9P8KC11-F1
#
_cell.length_a   1.000
_cell.length_b   1.000
_cell.length_c   1.000
_cell.angle_alpha   90.00
_cell.angle_beta   90.00
_cell.angle_gamma   90.00
#
_symmetry.space_group_name_H-M   'P 1'
#
loop_
_entity.id
_entity.type
_entity.pdbx_description
1 polymer ?
#
loop_
_entity_poly.entity_id
_entity_poly.type
_entity_poly.pdbx_seq_one_letter_code
_entity_poly.pdbx_strand_id
1 'polypeptide(L)'
;MSTGRPMSRHSYLQQSQASFLDELKQNLTSLLLSDFHDLFRSGSETDKAMRKMLKLRVPAEARLPESMGYEHDVAQPSFDFNHVFRMLLRRFELQSSPYVKLDILLELQSMLKAHWADSALEDHPSTPQPDTGLFTHRGLGLRTDTTGAPRTSRGHDSTIASFRQLFQNVQSRPKTLFRDLQYIASLVPLHVLDSTPRGRAFWNATIAALDLKEENNTAMIETADRIIQHHTFTRGHSHLTSALQAKRDAAAFSPPTPQPSDPSIADLGMSDAATLLQLTAKEGIPAAQRELATLYLTHPELLGICIAPFSKTKDVFEDVEKDAEGSSERYDPVAMAVAQHWMELSAKGGDGPAARYLKDKYEWNKIP
;
A
#
# COMPACT_ATOMS: atom_id res chain seq x y z
N MET A 1 -21.68 -3.82 47.90
CA MET A 1 -20.30 -4.27 48.16
C MET A 1 -20.21 -5.73 47.71
N SER A 2 -19.68 -5.98 46.51
CA SER A 2 -19.57 -7.33 45.97
C SER A 2 -18.26 -7.96 46.45
N THR A 3 -18.36 -8.92 47.35
CA THR A 3 -17.23 -9.69 47.88
C THR A 3 -16.84 -10.76 46.87
N GLY A 4 -15.80 -10.49 46.09
CA GLY A 4 -15.20 -11.49 45.21
C GLY A 4 -14.70 -12.69 46.01
N ARG A 5 -15.15 -13.90 45.67
CA ARG A 5 -14.62 -15.14 46.25
C ARG A 5 -13.11 -15.21 46.02
N PRO A 6 -12.30 -15.57 47.04
CA PRO A 6 -10.87 -15.74 46.86
C PRO A 6 -10.58 -16.87 45.86
N MET A 7 -9.73 -16.59 44.88
CA MET A 7 -9.28 -17.58 43.91
C MET A 7 -8.60 -18.76 44.63
N SER A 8 -8.86 -19.98 44.16
CA SER A 8 -8.24 -21.19 44.70
C SER A 8 -6.72 -21.18 44.48
N ARG A 9 -5.94 -21.79 45.38
CA ARG A 9 -4.47 -21.90 45.23
C ARG A 9 -4.08 -22.54 43.89
N HIS A 10 -4.88 -23.49 43.39
CA HIS A 10 -4.66 -24.13 42.10
C HIS A 10 -4.82 -23.14 40.92
N SER A 11 -5.84 -22.28 40.94
CA SER A 11 -6.03 -21.26 39.90
C SER A 11 -4.93 -20.18 39.91
N TYR A 12 -4.39 -19.85 41.09
CA TYR A 12 -3.26 -18.92 41.21
C TYR A 12 -1.98 -19.48 40.57
N LEU A 13 -1.67 -20.76 40.84
CA LEU A 13 -0.51 -21.43 40.25
C LEU A 13 -0.64 -21.55 38.73
N GLN A 14 -1.84 -21.89 38.23
CA GLN A 14 -2.09 -22.00 36.79
C GLN A 14 -1.97 -20.63 36.09
N GLN A 15 -2.44 -19.55 36.72
CA GLN A 15 -2.28 -18.19 36.20
C GLN A 15 -0.81 -17.76 36.17
N SER A 16 -0.04 -18.10 37.21
CA SER A 16 1.41 -17.82 37.27
C SER A 16 2.21 -18.59 36.21
N GLN A 17 1.83 -19.84 35.94
CA GLN A 17 2.44 -20.61 34.85
C GLN A 17 2.10 -20.03 33.48
N ALA A 18 0.85 -19.65 33.25
CA ALA A 18 0.42 -19.03 32.00
C ALA A 18 1.17 -17.72 31.74
N SER A 19 1.30 -16.84 32.75
CA SER A 19 2.04 -15.59 32.62
C SER A 19 3.53 -15.82 32.32
N PHE A 20 4.14 -16.81 32.97
CA PHE A 20 5.54 -17.16 32.70
C PHE A 20 5.75 -17.66 31.28
N LEU A 21 4.85 -18.51 30.77
CA LEU A 21 4.93 -19.00 29.38
C LEU A 21 4.73 -17.87 28.36
N ASP A 22 3.83 -16.93 28.65
CA ASP A 22 3.63 -15.75 27.80
C ASP A 22 4.87 -14.86 27.77
N GLU A 23 5.52 -14.65 28.92
CA GLU A 23 6.78 -13.90 29.03
C GLU A 23 7.92 -14.63 28.31
N LEU A 24 8.04 -15.93 28.48
CA LEU A 24 9.04 -16.75 27.79
C LEU A 24 8.85 -16.67 26.27
N LYS A 25 7.60 -16.80 25.80
CA LYS A 25 7.27 -16.66 24.37
C LYS A 25 7.67 -15.28 23.85
N GLN A 26 7.35 -14.22 24.59
CA GLN A 26 7.71 -12.84 24.26
C GLN A 26 9.23 -12.69 24.10
N ASN A 27 9.99 -13.18 25.07
CA ASN A 27 11.45 -13.10 25.09
C ASN A 27 12.10 -13.89 23.95
N LEU A 28 11.65 -15.14 23.72
CA LEU A 28 12.15 -15.96 22.62
C LEU A 28 11.83 -15.35 21.25
N THR A 29 10.62 -14.80 21.08
CA THR A 29 10.23 -14.12 19.84
C THR A 29 11.11 -12.89 19.59
N SER A 30 11.37 -12.10 20.64
CA SER A 30 12.25 -10.93 20.56
C SER A 30 13.68 -11.31 20.22
N LEU A 31 14.20 -12.40 20.79
CA LEU A 31 15.55 -12.90 20.54
C LEU A 31 15.69 -13.43 19.11
N LEU A 32 14.73 -14.22 18.63
CA LEU A 32 14.74 -14.69 17.25
C LEU A 32 14.71 -13.51 16.27
N LEU A 33 13.84 -12.54 16.49
CA LEU A 33 13.74 -11.39 15.61
C LEU A 33 14.95 -10.45 15.70
N SER A 34 15.69 -10.39 16.81
CA SER A 34 16.94 -9.62 16.83
C SER A 34 17.97 -10.19 15.88
N ASP A 35 18.02 -11.52 15.75
CA ASP A 35 18.98 -12.19 14.87
C ASP A 35 18.60 -12.04 13.39
N PHE A 36 17.29 -12.01 13.08
CA PHE A 36 16.78 -11.83 11.71
C PHE A 36 16.53 -10.38 11.29
N HIS A 37 16.63 -9.41 12.22
CA HIS A 37 16.28 -8.01 11.95
C HIS A 37 17.03 -7.45 10.74
N ASP A 38 18.30 -7.86 10.59
CA ASP A 38 19.20 -7.39 9.54
C ASP A 38 18.76 -7.83 8.14
N LEU A 39 18.17 -9.02 8.00
CA LEU A 39 17.75 -9.57 6.70
C LEU A 39 16.62 -8.74 6.06
N PHE A 40 15.81 -8.07 6.88
CA PHE A 40 14.65 -7.30 6.44
C PHE A 40 14.74 -5.80 6.78
N ARG A 41 15.95 -5.27 7.02
CA ARG A 41 16.17 -3.84 7.34
C ARG A 41 15.60 -2.86 6.30
N SER A 42 15.51 -3.27 5.03
CA SER A 42 15.03 -2.40 3.95
C SER A 42 13.49 -2.28 3.87
N GLY A 43 12.76 -3.00 4.72
CA GLY A 43 11.30 -3.11 4.69
C GLY A 43 10.80 -4.13 3.66
N SER A 44 9.49 -4.28 3.62
CA SER A 44 8.81 -5.14 2.63
C SER A 44 8.84 -4.52 1.22
N GLU A 45 8.50 -5.30 0.20
CA GLU A 45 8.26 -4.79 -1.16
C GLU A 45 7.18 -3.69 -1.15
N THR A 46 6.10 -3.89 -0.39
CA THR A 46 5.03 -2.90 -0.17
C THR A 46 5.57 -1.61 0.46
N ASP A 47 6.46 -1.68 1.44
CA ASP A 47 7.08 -0.49 2.05
C ASP A 47 7.86 0.33 1.01
N LYS A 48 8.61 -0.34 0.12
CA LYS A 48 9.38 0.30 -0.95
C LYS A 48 8.45 0.94 -1.99
N ALA A 49 7.40 0.22 -2.41
CA ALA A 49 6.39 0.69 -3.35
C ALA A 49 5.67 1.95 -2.83
N MET A 50 5.20 1.91 -1.59
CA MET A 50 4.52 3.01 -0.91
C MET A 50 5.40 4.27 -0.85
N ARG A 51 6.70 4.13 -0.57
CA ARG A 51 7.63 5.26 -0.60
C ARG A 51 7.85 5.81 -2.01
N LYS A 52 7.96 4.94 -3.02
CA LYS A 52 8.10 5.37 -4.42
C LYS A 52 6.89 6.23 -4.82
N MET A 53 5.67 5.76 -4.55
CA MET A 53 4.45 6.48 -4.89
C MET A 53 4.34 7.83 -4.17
N LEU A 54 4.62 7.88 -2.86
CA LEU A 54 4.60 9.15 -2.14
C LEU A 54 5.57 10.18 -2.71
N LYS A 55 6.74 9.76 -3.18
CA LYS A 55 7.71 10.67 -3.80
C LYS A 55 7.24 11.21 -5.15
N LEU A 56 6.44 10.45 -5.90
CA LEU A 56 5.87 10.87 -7.18
C LEU A 56 4.71 11.87 -6.99
N ARG A 57 3.98 11.77 -5.87
CA ARG A 57 2.85 12.68 -5.55
C ARG A 57 3.29 14.06 -5.04
N VAL A 58 4.51 14.19 -4.53
CA VAL A 58 5.03 15.48 -4.05
C VAL A 58 5.56 16.28 -5.26
N PRO A 59 4.99 17.46 -5.57
CA PRO A 59 5.52 18.33 -6.62
C PRO A 59 6.99 18.66 -6.34
N ALA A 60 7.83 18.64 -7.39
CA ALA A 60 9.27 18.90 -7.28
C ALA A 60 9.59 20.25 -6.60
N GLU A 61 8.67 21.21 -6.63
CA GLU A 61 8.76 22.55 -6.07
C GLU A 61 8.69 22.61 -4.53
N ALA A 62 8.21 21.55 -3.86
CA ALA A 62 8.20 21.46 -2.39
C ALA A 62 9.54 21.01 -1.78
N ARG A 63 10.60 20.85 -2.60
CA ARG A 63 11.97 20.58 -2.14
C ARG A 63 12.77 21.88 -2.01
N LEU A 64 12.36 22.76 -1.10
CA LEU A 64 13.23 23.87 -0.68
C LEU A 64 14.21 23.38 0.39
N PRO A 65 15.49 23.80 0.33
CA PRO A 65 16.44 23.53 1.40
C PRO A 65 16.08 24.34 2.65
N GLU A 66 16.21 23.71 3.81
CA GLU A 66 16.17 24.36 5.13
C GLU A 66 17.20 25.50 5.15
N SER A 67 16.73 26.74 4.93
CA SER A 67 17.49 27.95 5.20
C SER A 67 17.28 28.32 6.67
N MET A 68 18.37 28.28 7.45
CA MET A 68 18.43 28.86 8.80
C MET A 68 18.07 30.35 8.74
N GLY A 69 16.87 30.69 9.17
CA GLY A 69 16.49 32.03 9.62
C GLY A 69 16.21 31.97 11.11
N TYR A 70 17.16 32.44 11.93
CA TYR A 70 16.91 32.66 13.34
C TYR A 70 16.15 33.98 13.51
N GLU A 71 14.84 33.90 13.66
CA GLU A 71 14.09 34.93 14.40
C GLU A 71 13.53 34.26 15.66
N HIS A 72 14.13 34.62 16.80
CA HIS A 72 13.57 34.30 18.11
C HIS A 72 12.33 35.16 18.31
N ASP A 73 11.15 34.57 18.19
CA ASP A 73 9.97 35.09 18.86
C ASP A 73 9.77 34.28 20.16
N VAL A 74 9.84 34.98 21.28
CA VAL A 74 9.79 34.40 22.63
C VAL A 74 8.32 34.17 23.01
N ALA A 75 7.67 33.26 22.31
CA ALA A 75 6.50 32.55 22.83
C ALA A 75 7.01 31.30 23.55
N GLN A 76 6.42 30.96 24.70
CA GLN A 76 6.76 29.72 25.42
C GLN A 76 6.80 28.55 24.43
N PRO A 77 7.81 27.66 24.48
CA PRO A 77 7.86 26.54 23.57
C PRO A 77 6.64 25.65 23.87
N SER A 78 5.62 25.74 23.02
CA SER A 78 4.51 24.80 23.01
C SER A 78 5.09 23.40 22.83
N PHE A 79 4.39 22.40 23.36
CA PHE A 79 4.88 21.03 23.28
C PHE A 79 5.03 20.62 21.80
N ASP A 80 6.25 20.31 21.36
CA ASP A 80 6.52 19.93 19.97
C ASP A 80 6.12 18.47 19.72
N PHE A 81 4.83 18.28 19.42
CA PHE A 81 4.27 16.99 19.04
C PHE A 81 4.97 16.38 17.82
N ASN A 82 5.39 17.20 16.85
CA ASN A 82 6.03 16.71 15.63
C ASN A 82 7.38 16.05 15.93
N HIS A 83 8.17 16.64 16.84
CA HIS A 83 9.40 16.03 17.30
C HIS A 83 9.15 14.67 17.97
N VAL A 84 8.16 14.59 18.86
CA VAL A 84 7.80 13.35 19.56
C VAL A 84 7.33 12.27 18.59
N PHE A 85 6.50 12.62 17.60
CA PHE A 85 6.07 11.67 16.57
C PHE A 85 7.26 11.12 15.77
N ARG A 86 8.20 11.98 15.35
CA ARG A 86 9.42 11.52 14.66
C ARG A 86 10.26 10.60 15.55
N MET A 87 10.43 10.95 16.82
CA MET A 87 11.15 10.12 17.78
C MET A 87 10.49 8.75 17.95
N LEU A 88 9.17 8.70 18.14
CA LEU A 88 8.43 7.45 18.34
C LEU A 88 8.41 6.58 17.09
N LEU A 89 8.22 7.16 15.90
CA LEU A 89 8.31 6.41 14.64
C LEU A 89 9.73 5.90 14.38
N ARG A 90 10.76 6.67 14.76
CA ARG A 90 12.15 6.21 14.68
C ARG A 90 12.43 5.07 15.65
N ARG A 91 11.93 5.16 16.89
CA ARG A 91 11.98 4.05 17.86
C ARG A 91 11.27 2.83 17.29
N PHE A 92 10.07 2.99 16.73
CA PHE A 92 9.31 1.91 16.12
C PHE A 92 10.12 1.17 15.06
N GLU A 93 10.76 1.88 14.12
CA GLU A 93 11.58 1.28 13.05
C GLU A 93 12.75 0.43 13.60
N LEU A 94 13.41 0.92 14.64
CA LEU A 94 14.64 0.32 15.20
C LEU A 94 14.38 -0.91 16.10
N GLN A 95 13.18 -1.09 16.62
CA GLN A 95 12.88 -2.23 17.50
C GLN A 95 12.77 -3.54 16.71
N SER A 96 13.29 -4.63 17.28
CA SER A 96 13.05 -6.00 16.78
C SER A 96 11.81 -6.62 17.42
N SER A 97 11.59 -6.39 18.72
CA SER A 97 10.48 -6.99 19.48
C SER A 97 9.12 -6.48 18.99
N PRO A 98 8.19 -7.38 18.60
CA PRO A 98 6.85 -6.99 18.18
C PRO A 98 6.03 -6.45 19.36
N TYR A 99 6.34 -6.86 20.59
CA TYR A 99 5.68 -6.38 21.80
C TYR A 99 6.09 -4.95 22.15
N VAL A 100 7.39 -4.61 22.02
CA VAL A 100 7.84 -3.23 22.20
C VAL A 100 7.26 -2.32 21.12
N LYS A 101 7.16 -2.82 19.87
CA LYS A 101 6.46 -2.09 18.80
C LYS A 101 4.99 -1.82 19.12
N LEU A 102 4.28 -2.77 19.73
CA LEU A 102 2.91 -2.57 20.22
C LEU A 102 2.82 -1.46 21.27
N ASP A 103 3.76 -1.42 22.20
CA ASP A 103 3.79 -0.38 23.24
C ASP A 103 4.07 1.00 22.62
N ILE A 104 4.94 1.08 21.61
CA ILE A 104 5.19 2.32 20.85
C ILE A 104 3.94 2.77 20.09
N LEU A 105 3.18 1.86 19.48
CA LEU A 105 1.91 2.22 18.81
C LEU A 105 0.89 2.76 19.81
N LEU A 106 0.83 2.23 21.02
CA LEU A 106 -0.02 2.76 22.09
C LEU A 106 0.42 4.15 22.54
N GLU A 107 1.73 4.39 22.68
CA GLU A 107 2.30 5.68 22.99
C GLU A 107 1.99 6.71 21.88
N LEU A 108 2.20 6.35 20.63
CA LEU A 108 1.82 7.16 19.45
C LEU A 108 0.34 7.52 19.45
N GLN A 109 -0.54 6.55 19.69
CA GLN A 109 -1.97 6.81 19.79
C GLN A 109 -2.31 7.83 20.88
N SER A 110 -1.65 7.73 22.04
CA SER A 110 -1.89 8.62 23.16
C SER A 110 -1.43 10.05 22.84
N MET A 111 -0.26 10.18 22.18
CA MET A 111 0.26 11.47 21.72
C MET A 111 -0.61 12.08 20.61
N LEU A 112 -1.13 11.27 19.69
CA LEU A 112 -2.05 11.75 18.65
C LEU A 112 -3.34 12.29 19.28
N LYS A 113 -3.91 11.60 20.27
CA LYS A 113 -5.09 12.09 20.99
C LYS A 113 -4.82 13.40 21.72
N ALA A 114 -3.64 13.53 22.33
CA ALA A 114 -3.23 14.77 23.01
C ALA A 114 -3.07 15.93 22.01
N HIS A 115 -2.38 15.71 20.88
CA HIS A 115 -2.21 16.71 19.82
C HIS A 115 -3.56 17.20 19.28
N TRP A 116 -4.50 16.29 19.05
CA TRP A 116 -5.84 16.65 18.59
C TRP A 116 -6.64 17.45 19.63
N ALA A 117 -6.52 17.10 20.92
CA ALA A 117 -7.15 17.84 21.99
C ALA A 117 -6.57 19.26 22.12
N ASP A 118 -5.25 19.40 21.96
CA ASP A 118 -4.54 20.68 21.98
C ASP A 118 -4.93 21.57 20.79
N SER A 119 -4.94 21.01 19.58
CA SER A 119 -5.38 21.73 18.37
C SER A 119 -6.85 22.18 18.45
N ALA A 120 -7.71 21.43 19.13
CA ALA A 120 -9.11 21.80 19.31
C ALA A 120 -9.33 22.92 20.34
N LEU A 121 -8.34 23.19 21.21
CA LEU A 121 -8.41 24.29 22.18
C LEU A 121 -7.97 25.62 21.58
N GLU A 122 -7.09 25.59 20.56
CA GLU A 122 -6.56 26.78 19.88
C GLU A 122 -7.54 27.38 18.83
N ASP A 123 -8.57 26.63 18.40
CA ASP A 123 -9.47 27.02 17.29
C ASP A 123 -10.65 27.96 17.70
N HIS A 124 -10.54 28.70 18.81
CA HIS A 124 -11.49 29.74 19.22
C HIS A 124 -10.79 30.99 19.78
N PRO A 125 -10.94 32.17 19.13
CA PRO A 125 -12.18 32.95 19.31
C PRO A 125 -12.72 33.70 18.06
N SER A 126 -14.06 33.87 18.05
CA SER A 126 -14.85 34.90 17.32
C SER A 126 -15.11 34.72 15.81
N THR A 127 -16.30 34.21 15.44
CA THR A 127 -17.34 34.85 14.59
C THR A 127 -18.42 33.80 14.26
N PRO A 128 -19.73 34.04 14.45
CA PRO A 128 -20.76 33.10 14.04
C PRO A 128 -21.28 33.44 12.64
N GLN A 129 -21.10 32.55 11.65
CA GLN A 129 -21.98 32.45 10.45
C GLN A 129 -21.66 31.25 9.54
N PRO A 130 -22.56 30.85 8.60
CA PRO A 130 -23.40 29.67 8.78
C PRO A 130 -23.16 28.55 7.75
N ASP A 131 -23.69 27.38 8.09
CA ASP A 131 -24.06 26.23 7.25
C ASP A 131 -23.59 26.22 5.78
N THR A 132 -22.68 25.28 5.48
CA THR A 132 -22.67 24.63 4.17
C THR A 132 -22.31 23.16 4.33
N GLY A 133 -23.35 22.34 4.43
CA GLY A 133 -23.23 20.89 4.33
C GLY A 133 -22.90 20.46 2.90
N LEU A 134 -22.12 19.38 2.82
CA LEU A 134 -22.09 18.31 1.80
C LEU A 134 -20.66 17.98 1.34
N PHE A 135 -19.96 17.22 2.16
CA PHE A 135 -19.04 16.20 1.64
C PHE A 135 -19.44 14.84 2.21
N THR A 136 -20.32 14.19 1.47
CA THR A 136 -20.64 12.77 1.61
C THR A 136 -19.45 11.96 1.11
N HIS A 137 -18.61 11.49 2.02
CA HIS A 137 -17.71 10.37 1.70
C HIS A 137 -18.57 9.12 1.51
N ARG A 138 -18.87 8.81 0.24
CA ARG A 138 -19.35 7.51 -0.20
C ARG A 138 -18.27 6.47 0.15
N GLY A 139 -18.49 5.76 1.25
CA GLY A 139 -17.75 4.55 1.59
C GLY A 139 -18.25 3.37 0.75
N LEU A 140 -17.34 2.80 -0.04
CA LEU A 140 -17.37 1.49 -0.67
C LEU A 140 -15.89 1.12 -0.85
N GLY A 141 -15.29 0.04 -0.36
CA GLY A 141 -15.75 -1.07 0.46
C GLY A 141 -14.75 -2.22 0.31
N LEU A 142 -14.02 -2.57 1.38
CA LEU A 142 -13.33 -3.85 1.48
C LEU A 142 -14.10 -4.73 2.47
N ARG A 143 -14.86 -5.68 1.93
CA ARG A 143 -15.53 -6.74 2.71
C ARG A 143 -14.47 -7.64 3.33
N THR A 144 -14.12 -7.35 4.56
CA THR A 144 -13.76 -8.40 5.51
C THR A 144 -15.03 -8.68 6.30
N ASP A 145 -15.62 -9.87 6.10
CA ASP A 145 -16.74 -10.35 6.90
C ASP A 145 -16.21 -10.65 8.32
N THR A 146 -15.96 -9.60 9.11
CA THR A 146 -15.68 -9.69 10.55
C THR A 146 -16.99 -9.53 11.31
N THR A 147 -17.75 -10.62 11.45
CA THR A 147 -18.99 -10.69 12.25
C THR A 147 -18.73 -10.57 13.77
N GLY A 148 -17.79 -9.72 14.20
CA GLY A 148 -17.41 -9.57 15.60
C GLY A 148 -16.70 -8.26 15.97
N ALA A 149 -16.55 -7.29 15.07
CA ALA A 149 -15.95 -6.00 15.43
C ALA A 149 -16.98 -5.10 16.15
N PRO A 150 -16.71 -4.61 17.38
CA PRO A 150 -17.63 -3.74 18.09
C PRO A 150 -17.76 -2.41 17.34
N ARG A 151 -19.02 -1.99 17.14
CA ARG A 151 -19.46 -0.73 16.53
C ARG A 151 -18.49 0.41 16.86
N THR A 152 -17.91 1.02 15.83
CA THR A 152 -16.94 2.11 15.95
C THR A 152 -17.55 3.24 16.79
N SER A 153 -16.98 3.48 17.98
CA SER A 153 -17.26 4.71 18.70
C SER A 153 -16.57 5.86 17.94
N ARG A 154 -17.20 7.04 17.86
CA ARG A 154 -16.68 8.23 17.15
C ARG A 154 -15.20 8.57 17.42
N GLY A 155 -14.64 8.13 18.55
CA GLY A 155 -13.22 8.31 18.89
C GLY A 155 -12.24 7.35 18.20
N HIS A 156 -12.69 6.21 17.68
CA HIS A 156 -11.84 5.32 16.87
C HIS A 156 -11.59 5.93 15.49
N ASP A 157 -12.64 6.45 14.86
CA ASP A 157 -12.56 7.00 13.51
C ASP A 157 -11.59 8.19 13.44
N SER A 158 -11.61 9.08 14.45
CA SER A 158 -10.64 10.19 14.54
C SER A 158 -9.21 9.68 14.74
N THR A 159 -9.01 8.68 15.60
CA THR A 159 -7.68 8.10 15.85
C THR A 159 -7.10 7.44 14.59
N ILE A 160 -7.92 6.71 13.84
CA ILE A 160 -7.54 6.09 12.56
C ILE A 160 -7.13 7.18 11.56
N ALA A 161 -7.92 8.27 11.47
CA ALA A 161 -7.57 9.41 10.63
C ALA A 161 -6.25 10.08 11.05
N SER A 162 -5.99 10.22 12.36
CA SER A 162 -4.72 10.75 12.88
C SER A 162 -3.53 9.87 12.48
N PHE A 163 -3.64 8.55 12.62
CA PHE A 163 -2.61 7.61 12.16
C PHE A 163 -2.41 7.70 10.65
N ARG A 164 -3.50 7.82 9.89
CA ARG A 164 -3.46 7.96 8.44
C ARG A 164 -2.64 9.19 8.04
N GLN A 165 -2.95 10.35 8.61
CA GLN A 165 -2.21 11.59 8.35
C GLN A 165 -0.73 11.45 8.74
N LEU A 166 -0.46 10.86 9.92
CA LEU A 166 0.90 10.63 10.38
C LEU A 166 1.69 9.77 9.40
N PHE A 167 1.08 8.69 8.91
CA PHE A 167 1.72 7.82 7.94
C PHE A 167 1.83 8.46 6.56
N GLN A 168 0.95 9.37 6.13
CA GLN A 168 1.09 10.03 4.82
C GLN A 168 2.36 10.90 4.71
N ASN A 169 2.88 11.40 5.82
CA ASN A 169 4.05 12.27 5.81
C ASN A 169 5.33 11.52 5.41
N VAL A 170 5.93 11.93 4.28
CA VAL A 170 7.13 11.30 3.70
C VAL A 170 8.36 11.36 4.60
N GLN A 171 8.50 12.43 5.39
CA GLN A 171 9.71 12.68 6.19
C GLN A 171 9.73 11.91 7.50
N SER A 172 8.55 11.53 8.03
CA SER A 172 8.43 10.85 9.32
C SER A 172 7.99 9.39 9.20
N ARG A 173 7.45 8.95 8.05
CA ARG A 173 6.99 7.57 7.85
C ARG A 173 8.11 6.54 8.10
N PRO A 174 7.89 5.49 8.93
CA PRO A 174 8.82 4.40 9.10
C PRO A 174 9.13 3.68 7.78
N LYS A 175 10.39 3.30 7.57
CA LYS A 175 10.79 2.57 6.34
C LYS A 175 10.27 1.12 6.29
N THR A 176 9.78 0.63 7.41
CA THR A 176 9.47 -0.78 7.62
C THR A 176 8.06 -0.97 8.15
N LEU A 177 7.16 0.01 7.94
CA LEU A 177 5.82 0.02 8.50
C LEU A 177 5.07 -1.28 8.22
N PHE A 178 4.95 -1.71 6.96
CA PHE A 178 4.19 -2.92 6.61
C PHE A 178 4.87 -4.19 7.10
N ARG A 179 6.21 -4.28 6.97
CA ARG A 179 6.99 -5.39 7.56
C ARG A 179 6.68 -5.53 9.05
N ASP A 180 6.72 -4.42 9.77
CA ASP A 180 6.57 -4.40 11.22
C ASP A 180 5.15 -4.70 11.67
N LEU A 181 4.14 -4.20 10.94
CA LEU A 181 2.75 -4.58 11.17
C LEU A 181 2.52 -6.07 10.90
N GLN A 182 3.14 -6.64 9.87
CA GLN A 182 3.10 -8.08 9.58
C GLN A 182 3.78 -8.91 10.67
N TYR A 183 4.91 -8.45 11.23
CA TYR A 183 5.57 -9.13 12.35
C TYR A 183 4.68 -9.16 13.59
N ILE A 184 4.04 -8.04 13.92
CA ILE A 184 3.09 -7.98 15.02
C ILE A 184 1.92 -8.94 14.76
N ALA A 185 1.30 -8.86 13.58
CA ALA A 185 0.15 -9.69 13.21
C ALA A 185 0.44 -11.20 13.25
N SER A 186 1.64 -11.60 12.87
CA SER A 186 2.02 -13.02 12.77
C SER A 186 2.56 -13.63 14.06
N LEU A 187 3.21 -12.83 14.91
CA LEU A 187 3.95 -13.34 16.06
C LEU A 187 3.28 -13.04 17.41
N VAL A 188 2.43 -12.01 17.47
CA VAL A 188 1.68 -11.69 18.70
C VAL A 188 0.39 -12.52 18.76
N PRO A 189 0.08 -13.19 19.88
CA PRO A 189 -1.17 -13.92 20.03
C PRO A 189 -2.41 -13.02 19.83
N LEU A 190 -3.42 -13.55 19.14
CA LEU A 190 -4.67 -12.82 18.86
C LEU A 190 -5.35 -12.30 20.13
N HIS A 191 -5.35 -13.05 21.23
CA HIS A 191 -5.94 -12.60 22.49
C HIS A 191 -5.27 -11.32 23.02
N VAL A 192 -3.98 -11.10 22.75
CA VAL A 192 -3.28 -9.85 23.11
C VAL A 192 -3.75 -8.72 22.20
N LEU A 193 -3.91 -8.97 20.90
CA LEU A 193 -4.36 -7.96 19.94
C LEU A 193 -5.81 -7.53 20.18
N ASP A 194 -6.69 -8.43 20.60
CA ASP A 194 -8.12 -8.12 20.76
C ASP A 194 -8.49 -7.56 22.13
N SER A 195 -7.82 -8.02 23.19
CA SER A 195 -8.22 -7.66 24.57
C SER A 195 -7.48 -6.45 25.15
N THR A 196 -6.33 -6.07 24.60
CA THR A 196 -5.44 -5.09 25.22
C THR A 196 -5.54 -3.69 24.59
N PRO A 197 -5.22 -2.61 25.34
CA PRO A 197 -5.12 -1.26 24.78
C PRO A 197 -4.08 -1.14 23.66
N ARG A 198 -2.94 -1.82 23.82
CA ARG A 198 -1.88 -1.87 22.80
C ARG A 198 -2.34 -2.58 21.53
N GLY A 199 -3.14 -3.64 21.67
CA GLY A 199 -3.79 -4.32 20.56
C GLY A 199 -4.78 -3.43 19.81
N ARG A 200 -5.61 -2.65 20.52
CA ARG A 200 -6.48 -1.64 19.89
C ARG A 200 -5.70 -0.57 19.13
N ALA A 201 -4.59 -0.08 19.68
CA ALA A 201 -3.73 0.88 18.98
C ALA A 201 -3.14 0.29 17.69
N PHE A 202 -2.73 -0.98 17.75
CA PHE A 202 -2.30 -1.72 16.57
C PHE A 202 -3.39 -1.85 15.52
N TRP A 203 -4.62 -2.20 15.90
CA TRP A 203 -5.74 -2.27 14.94
C TRP A 203 -6.02 -0.92 14.29
N ASN A 204 -6.09 0.17 15.06
CA ASN A 204 -6.29 1.51 14.52
C ASN A 204 -5.18 1.91 13.52
N ALA A 205 -3.91 1.66 13.87
CA ALA A 205 -2.78 1.93 13.00
C ALA A 205 -2.78 1.04 11.74
N THR A 206 -3.16 -0.23 11.88
CA THR A 206 -3.22 -1.19 10.76
C THR A 206 -4.30 -0.81 9.77
N ILE A 207 -5.50 -0.46 10.24
CA ILE A 207 -6.58 0.04 9.38
C ILE A 207 -6.10 1.28 8.62
N ALA A 208 -5.54 2.26 9.32
CA ALA A 208 -5.01 3.46 8.68
C ALA A 208 -3.93 3.17 7.62
N ALA A 209 -3.02 2.22 7.89
CA ALA A 209 -1.98 1.83 6.95
C ALA A 209 -2.54 1.07 5.74
N LEU A 210 -3.52 0.19 5.94
CA LEU A 210 -4.17 -0.56 4.86
C LEU A 210 -5.00 0.35 3.96
N ASP A 211 -5.75 1.30 4.52
CA ASP A 211 -6.51 2.25 3.71
C ASP A 211 -5.59 3.14 2.85
N LEU A 212 -4.41 3.51 3.37
CA LEU A 212 -3.40 4.22 2.59
C LEU A 212 -2.79 3.37 1.49
N LYS A 213 -2.62 2.08 1.76
CA LYS A 213 -2.12 1.14 0.77
C LYS A 213 -3.11 0.99 -0.38
N GLU A 214 -4.40 0.87 -0.08
CA GLU A 214 -5.46 0.81 -1.09
C GLU A 214 -5.50 2.08 -1.94
N GLU A 215 -5.49 3.27 -1.32
CA GLU A 215 -5.42 4.54 -2.05
C GLU A 215 -4.20 4.61 -2.96
N ASN A 216 -3.03 4.22 -2.45
CA ASN A 216 -1.79 4.24 -3.22
C ASN A 216 -1.80 3.23 -4.36
N ASN A 217 -2.37 2.04 -4.17
CA ASN A 217 -2.48 1.05 -5.22
C ASN A 217 -3.34 1.56 -6.38
N THR A 218 -4.46 2.21 -6.07
CA THR A 218 -5.29 2.88 -7.09
C THR A 218 -4.50 3.96 -7.82
N ALA A 219 -3.79 4.82 -7.09
CA ALA A 219 -2.92 5.84 -7.69
C ALA A 219 -1.78 5.25 -8.53
N MET A 220 -1.24 4.08 -8.17
CA MET A 220 -0.20 3.38 -8.94
C MET A 220 -0.73 2.92 -10.30
N ILE A 221 -1.95 2.37 -10.34
CA ILE A 221 -2.59 1.94 -11.60
C ILE A 221 -2.88 3.15 -12.47
N GLU A 222 -3.49 4.20 -11.92
CA GLU A 222 -3.75 5.44 -12.67
C GLU A 222 -2.46 6.06 -13.22
N THR A 223 -1.37 6.05 -12.43
CA THR A 223 -0.08 6.57 -12.87
C THR A 223 0.51 5.70 -13.98
N ALA A 224 0.43 4.36 -13.86
CA ALA A 224 0.89 3.45 -14.91
C ALA A 224 0.12 3.66 -16.21
N ASP A 225 -1.21 3.80 -16.15
CA ASP A 225 -2.06 4.07 -17.32
C ASP A 225 -1.67 5.38 -18.00
N ARG A 226 -1.40 6.45 -17.23
CA ARG A 226 -0.94 7.73 -17.78
C ARG A 226 0.43 7.61 -18.48
N ILE A 227 1.37 6.86 -17.89
CA ILE A 227 2.68 6.61 -18.50
C ILE A 227 2.51 5.85 -19.82
N ILE A 228 1.73 4.77 -19.82
CA ILE A 228 1.49 3.94 -21.02
C ILE A 228 0.84 4.78 -22.12
N GLN A 229 -0.17 5.58 -21.79
CA GLN A 229 -0.85 6.47 -22.75
C GLN A 229 0.12 7.49 -23.35
N HIS A 230 0.94 8.14 -22.52
CA HIS A 230 1.94 9.11 -22.96
C HIS A 230 2.94 8.49 -23.95
N HIS A 231 3.53 7.34 -23.59
CA HIS A 231 4.52 6.67 -24.45
C HIS A 231 3.90 6.07 -25.72
N THR A 232 2.65 5.60 -25.66
CA THR A 232 1.92 5.11 -26.84
C THR A 232 1.63 6.23 -27.84
N PHE A 233 1.18 7.39 -27.34
CA PHE A 233 0.88 8.55 -28.18
C PHE A 233 2.15 9.16 -28.80
N THR A 234 3.22 9.31 -28.02
CA THR A 234 4.51 9.83 -28.52
C THR A 234 5.13 8.88 -29.55
N ARG A 235 5.00 7.56 -29.38
CA ARG A 235 5.44 6.57 -30.38
C ARG A 235 4.61 6.62 -31.66
N GLY A 236 3.30 6.89 -31.56
CA GLY A 236 2.40 7.10 -32.70
C GLY A 236 2.80 8.30 -33.60
N HIS A 237 3.40 9.33 -33.02
CA HIS A 237 3.98 10.46 -33.77
C HIS A 237 5.38 10.17 -34.35
N SER A 238 6.08 9.16 -33.83
CA SER A 238 7.44 8.78 -34.26
C SER A 238 7.47 7.79 -35.43
N HIS A 239 6.39 7.06 -35.71
CA HIS A 239 6.32 6.17 -36.86
C HIS A 239 5.83 6.93 -38.10
N LEU A 240 6.79 7.47 -38.87
CA LEU A 240 6.68 7.89 -40.28
C LEU A 240 5.25 8.05 -40.81
N THR A 241 4.50 9.04 -40.33
CA THR A 241 3.26 9.43 -41.00
C THR A 241 3.69 10.18 -42.26
N SER A 242 3.43 9.58 -43.43
CA SER A 242 3.60 10.32 -44.68
C SER A 242 2.80 11.63 -44.57
N ALA A 243 3.36 12.74 -45.07
CA ALA A 243 2.75 14.07 -44.93
C ALA A 243 1.29 14.14 -45.48
N LEU A 244 0.90 13.16 -46.30
CA LEU A 244 -0.45 12.99 -46.84
C LEU A 244 -1.43 12.34 -45.84
N GLN A 245 -0.95 11.44 -44.97
CA GLN A 245 -1.75 10.82 -43.92
C GLN A 245 -2.01 11.82 -42.78
N ALA A 246 -0.98 12.57 -42.37
CA ALA A 246 -1.12 13.64 -41.38
C ALA A 246 -2.13 14.73 -41.78
N LYS A 247 -2.22 15.06 -43.08
CA LYS A 247 -3.23 15.99 -43.62
C LYS A 247 -4.65 15.42 -43.63
N ARG A 248 -4.82 14.11 -43.79
CA ARG A 248 -6.13 13.45 -43.73
C ARG A 248 -6.64 13.36 -42.30
N ASP A 249 -5.77 12.99 -41.37
CA ASP A 249 -6.12 12.82 -39.96
C ASP A 249 -6.44 14.16 -39.29
N ALA A 250 -5.75 15.25 -39.69
CA ALA A 250 -6.05 16.62 -39.25
C ALA A 250 -7.39 17.18 -39.76
N ALA A 251 -7.95 16.59 -40.83
CA ALA A 251 -9.25 16.99 -41.38
C ALA A 251 -10.42 16.14 -40.84
N ALA A 252 -10.15 14.95 -40.32
CA ALA A 252 -11.15 14.03 -39.77
C ALA A 252 -11.28 14.11 -38.24
N PHE A 253 -10.21 14.49 -37.54
CA PHE A 253 -10.18 14.61 -36.08
C PHE A 253 -9.61 15.97 -35.68
N SER A 254 -10.34 16.71 -34.85
CA SER A 254 -9.77 17.89 -34.18
C SER A 254 -8.53 17.45 -33.41
N PRO A 255 -7.37 18.13 -33.53
CA PRO A 255 -6.22 17.82 -32.70
C PRO A 255 -6.66 17.93 -31.25
N PRO A 256 -6.44 16.90 -30.40
CA PRO A 256 -6.61 17.08 -28.97
C PRO A 256 -5.62 18.18 -28.58
N THR A 257 -6.15 19.26 -28.02
CA THR A 257 -5.34 20.28 -27.37
C THR A 257 -4.35 19.54 -26.47
N PRO A 258 -3.03 19.72 -26.61
CA PRO A 258 -2.07 19.12 -25.70
C PRO A 258 -2.49 19.58 -24.30
N GLN A 259 -3.10 18.69 -23.52
CA GLN A 259 -3.18 18.96 -22.10
C GLN A 259 -1.74 19.08 -21.64
N PRO A 260 -1.39 20.12 -20.86
CA PRO A 260 -0.07 20.22 -20.29
C PRO A 260 0.17 18.91 -19.53
N SER A 261 1.00 18.04 -20.10
CA SER A 261 1.48 16.85 -19.44
C SER A 261 2.10 17.35 -18.15
N ASP A 262 1.58 16.88 -17.01
CA ASP A 262 2.18 17.16 -15.72
C ASP A 262 3.69 16.85 -15.86
N PRO A 263 4.59 17.83 -15.67
CA PRO A 263 6.02 17.67 -15.94
C PRO A 263 6.61 16.45 -15.22
N SER A 264 5.97 16.02 -14.12
CA SER A 264 6.27 14.79 -13.37
C SER A 264 6.16 13.50 -14.19
N ILE A 265 5.26 13.42 -15.19
CA ILE A 265 5.01 12.19 -15.96
C ILE A 265 5.98 12.05 -17.15
N ALA A 266 6.45 13.18 -17.70
CA ALA A 266 7.40 13.18 -18.83
C ALA A 266 8.75 12.56 -18.45
N ASP A 267 9.14 12.66 -17.18
CA ASP A 267 10.37 12.08 -16.64
C ASP A 267 10.27 10.56 -16.38
N LEU A 268 9.07 9.97 -16.44
CA LEU A 268 8.83 8.56 -16.14
C LEU A 268 8.88 7.70 -17.41
N GLY A 269 9.60 6.58 -17.32
CA GLY A 269 9.77 5.63 -18.41
C GLY A 269 8.72 4.52 -18.41
N MET A 270 8.61 3.79 -19.53
CA MET A 270 7.77 2.58 -19.61
C MET A 270 8.17 1.52 -18.56
N SER A 271 9.45 1.48 -18.16
CA SER A 271 9.94 0.64 -17.05
C SER A 271 9.32 1.00 -15.69
N ASP A 272 8.97 2.27 -15.47
CA ASP A 272 8.28 2.68 -14.25
C ASP A 272 6.84 2.16 -14.24
N ALA A 273 6.12 2.26 -15.37
CA ALA A 273 4.79 1.66 -15.52
C ALA A 273 4.83 0.15 -15.27
N ALA A 274 5.82 -0.55 -15.85
CA ALA A 274 6.04 -1.97 -15.62
C ALA A 274 6.20 -2.30 -14.12
N THR A 275 7.01 -1.51 -13.41
CA THR A 275 7.21 -1.67 -11.96
C THR A 275 5.92 -1.45 -11.17
N LEU A 276 5.15 -0.39 -11.50
CA LEU A 276 3.90 -0.05 -10.82
C LEU A 276 2.82 -1.14 -11.02
N LEU A 277 2.71 -1.65 -12.25
CA LEU A 277 1.79 -2.75 -12.57
C LEU A 277 2.21 -4.05 -11.90
N GLN A 278 3.50 -4.38 -11.85
CA GLN A 278 3.98 -5.58 -11.17
C GLN A 278 3.64 -5.56 -9.67
N LEU A 279 3.80 -4.40 -9.03
CA LEU A 279 3.47 -4.23 -7.61
C LEU A 279 1.96 -4.42 -7.36
N THR A 280 1.12 -3.73 -8.13
CA THR A 280 -0.34 -3.76 -7.93
C THR A 280 -0.98 -5.08 -8.38
N ALA A 281 -0.40 -5.76 -9.36
CA ALA A 281 -0.81 -7.11 -9.76
C ALA A 281 -0.53 -8.15 -8.66
N LYS A 282 0.63 -8.06 -7.98
CA LYS A 282 0.97 -8.90 -6.82
C LYS A 282 0.05 -8.65 -5.62
N GLU A 283 -0.53 -7.46 -5.51
CA GLU A 283 -1.56 -7.13 -4.51
C GLU A 283 -2.94 -7.74 -4.85
N GLY A 284 -3.06 -8.42 -6.00
CA GLY A 284 -4.29 -9.12 -6.38
C GLY A 284 -5.30 -8.25 -7.12
N ILE A 285 -4.90 -7.07 -7.62
CA ILE A 285 -5.84 -6.15 -8.27
C ILE A 285 -6.11 -6.62 -9.71
N PRO A 286 -7.35 -6.97 -10.08
CA PRO A 286 -7.64 -7.60 -11.37
C PRO A 286 -7.24 -6.74 -12.58
N ALA A 287 -7.52 -5.43 -12.53
CA ALA A 287 -7.16 -4.52 -13.60
C ALA A 287 -5.63 -4.48 -13.82
N ALA A 288 -4.84 -4.39 -12.75
CA ALA A 288 -3.39 -4.40 -12.84
C ALA A 288 -2.83 -5.73 -13.39
N GLN A 289 -3.45 -6.86 -13.02
CA GLN A 289 -3.07 -8.17 -13.54
C GLN A 289 -3.31 -8.28 -15.06
N ARG A 290 -4.43 -7.74 -15.55
CA ARG A 290 -4.72 -7.67 -17.00
C ARG A 290 -3.74 -6.76 -17.73
N GLU A 291 -3.46 -5.57 -17.21
CA GLU A 291 -2.51 -4.64 -17.83
C GLU A 291 -1.09 -5.21 -17.83
N LEU A 292 -0.67 -5.86 -16.73
CA LEU A 292 0.62 -6.55 -16.68
C LEU A 292 0.71 -7.70 -17.69
N ALA A 293 -0.36 -8.48 -17.85
CA ALA A 293 -0.42 -9.52 -18.87
C ALA A 293 -0.26 -8.93 -20.29
N THR A 294 -0.96 -7.84 -20.59
CA THR A 294 -0.80 -7.11 -21.87
C THR A 294 0.63 -6.61 -22.05
N LEU A 295 1.27 -6.15 -20.99
CA LEU A 295 2.65 -5.67 -21.05
C LEU A 295 3.64 -6.80 -21.35
N TYR A 296 3.45 -8.01 -20.80
CA TYR A 296 4.24 -9.19 -21.19
C TYR A 296 4.07 -9.55 -22.68
N LEU A 297 2.89 -9.34 -23.25
CA LEU A 297 2.63 -9.62 -24.67
C LEU A 297 3.19 -8.55 -25.62
N THR A 298 3.35 -7.32 -25.15
CA THR A 298 3.70 -6.17 -26.00
C THR A 298 5.12 -5.66 -25.81
N HIS A 299 5.66 -5.75 -24.59
CA HIS A 299 6.98 -5.25 -24.20
C HIS A 299 7.65 -6.19 -23.16
N PRO A 300 7.87 -7.48 -23.50
CA PRO A 300 8.47 -8.45 -22.57
C PRO A 300 9.88 -8.05 -22.11
N GLU A 301 10.63 -7.27 -22.90
CA GLU A 301 11.98 -6.79 -22.57
C GLU A 301 12.03 -5.86 -21.34
N LEU A 302 10.89 -5.25 -20.99
CA LEU A 302 10.78 -4.39 -19.81
C LEU A 302 10.53 -5.18 -18.52
N LEU A 303 10.23 -6.47 -18.64
CA LEU A 303 9.75 -7.31 -17.54
C LEU A 303 10.69 -8.49 -17.30
N GLY A 304 11.08 -8.70 -16.05
CA GLY A 304 11.60 -10.00 -15.62
C GLY A 304 10.48 -11.03 -15.51
N ILE A 305 10.81 -12.32 -15.50
CA ILE A 305 9.84 -13.39 -15.22
C ILE A 305 9.31 -13.22 -13.79
N CYS A 306 8.01 -12.95 -13.65
CA CYS A 306 7.36 -12.78 -12.35
C CYS A 306 5.97 -13.41 -12.36
N ILE A 307 5.74 -14.32 -11.43
CA ILE A 307 4.43 -14.96 -11.21
C ILE A 307 3.80 -14.43 -9.92
N ALA A 308 2.49 -14.61 -9.77
CA ALA A 308 1.78 -14.17 -8.58
C ALA A 308 2.29 -14.89 -7.30
N PRO A 309 2.29 -14.22 -6.13
CA PRO A 309 2.72 -14.81 -4.87
C PRO A 309 2.01 -16.15 -4.61
N PHE A 310 2.75 -17.14 -4.12
CA PHE A 310 2.27 -18.49 -3.82
C PHE A 310 1.75 -19.32 -5.01
N SER A 311 1.85 -18.81 -6.25
CA SER A 311 1.57 -19.61 -7.45
C SER A 311 2.62 -20.70 -7.61
N LYS A 312 2.20 -21.90 -8.01
CA LYS A 312 3.13 -23.01 -8.26
C LYS A 312 3.71 -22.85 -9.66
N THR A 313 5.03 -22.83 -9.75
CA THR A 313 5.75 -22.72 -11.03
C THR A 313 5.33 -23.81 -12.02
N LYS A 314 5.17 -25.05 -11.54
CA LYS A 314 4.73 -26.17 -12.38
C LYS A 314 3.36 -25.97 -13.04
N ASP A 315 2.46 -25.23 -12.39
CA ASP A 315 1.11 -24.99 -12.91
C ASP A 315 1.16 -23.84 -13.93
N VAL A 316 2.05 -22.86 -13.73
CA VAL A 316 2.22 -21.72 -14.64
C VAL A 316 2.93 -22.13 -15.93
N PHE A 317 3.93 -23.01 -15.84
CA PHE A 317 4.81 -23.37 -16.95
C PHE A 317 4.53 -24.75 -17.53
N GLU A 318 3.34 -25.32 -17.28
CA GLU A 318 2.99 -26.71 -17.66
C GLU A 318 3.10 -26.98 -19.17
N ASP A 319 2.65 -26.03 -20.00
CA ASP A 319 2.57 -26.21 -21.45
C ASP A 319 3.70 -25.49 -22.23
N VAL A 320 4.66 -24.90 -21.53
CA VAL A 320 5.74 -24.11 -22.17
C VAL A 320 6.54 -24.92 -23.18
N GLU A 321 6.85 -26.18 -22.88
CA GLU A 321 7.63 -27.04 -23.77
C GLU A 321 6.87 -27.37 -25.06
N LYS A 322 5.54 -27.59 -24.97
CA LYS A 322 4.69 -27.84 -26.13
C LYS A 322 4.53 -26.59 -26.98
N ASP A 323 4.36 -25.44 -26.34
CA ASP A 323 4.22 -24.15 -27.00
C ASP A 323 5.53 -23.71 -27.69
N ALA A 324 6.68 -24.08 -27.13
CA ALA A 324 7.99 -23.79 -27.72
C ALA A 324 8.18 -24.48 -29.08
N GLU A 325 7.74 -25.73 -29.22
CA GLU A 325 7.87 -26.52 -30.46
C GLU A 325 7.06 -25.95 -31.64
N GLY A 326 5.98 -25.21 -31.36
CA GLY A 326 5.13 -24.55 -32.37
C GLY A 326 5.38 -23.05 -32.54
N SER A 327 6.28 -22.45 -31.75
CA SER A 327 6.44 -20.99 -31.70
C SER A 327 7.29 -20.42 -32.84
N SER A 328 6.90 -19.24 -33.33
CA SER A 328 7.70 -18.43 -34.26
C SER A 328 8.77 -17.63 -33.50
N GLU A 329 9.89 -17.26 -34.14
CA GLU A 329 11.00 -16.46 -33.54
C GLU A 329 10.56 -15.15 -32.85
N ARG A 330 9.34 -14.67 -33.10
CA ARG A 330 8.78 -13.45 -32.46
C ARG A 330 8.11 -13.70 -31.10
N TYR A 331 8.12 -14.93 -30.59
CA TYR A 331 7.28 -15.32 -29.46
C TYR A 331 8.07 -16.07 -28.41
N ASP A 332 8.18 -15.48 -27.21
CA ASP A 332 8.80 -16.16 -26.07
C ASP A 332 7.74 -17.00 -25.34
N PRO A 333 7.83 -18.36 -25.37
CA PRO A 333 6.86 -19.25 -24.72
C PRO A 333 6.81 -19.05 -23.19
N VAL A 334 7.89 -18.56 -22.58
CA VAL A 334 7.93 -18.29 -21.13
C VAL A 334 7.16 -17.01 -20.80
N ALA A 335 7.42 -15.90 -21.50
CA ALA A 335 6.67 -14.66 -21.32
C ALA A 335 5.17 -14.86 -21.57
N MET A 336 4.86 -15.72 -22.54
CA MET A 336 3.52 -16.19 -22.87
C MET A 336 2.78 -16.88 -21.73
N ALA A 337 3.42 -17.88 -21.13
CA ALA A 337 2.88 -18.59 -19.98
C ALA A 337 2.63 -17.65 -18.80
N VAL A 338 3.55 -16.70 -18.57
CA VAL A 338 3.39 -15.67 -17.53
C VAL A 338 2.23 -14.71 -17.85
N ALA A 339 2.13 -14.25 -19.10
CA ALA A 339 1.02 -13.40 -19.54
C ALA A 339 -0.33 -14.08 -19.35
N GLN A 340 -0.43 -15.35 -19.76
CA GLN A 340 -1.63 -16.15 -19.57
C GLN A 340 -1.98 -16.31 -18.09
N HIS A 341 -1.00 -16.64 -17.24
CA HIS A 341 -1.20 -16.75 -15.78
C HIS A 341 -1.80 -15.47 -15.18
N TRP A 342 -1.25 -14.30 -15.49
CA TRP A 342 -1.77 -13.03 -15.00
C TRP A 342 -3.16 -12.72 -15.56
N MET A 343 -3.42 -13.03 -16.82
CA MET A 343 -4.74 -12.85 -17.44
C MET A 343 -5.81 -13.75 -16.80
N GLU A 344 -5.48 -15.00 -16.49
CA GLU A 344 -6.37 -15.93 -15.78
C GLU A 344 -6.68 -15.47 -14.35
N LEU A 345 -5.68 -14.96 -13.63
CA LEU A 345 -5.90 -14.39 -12.30
C LEU A 345 -6.82 -13.16 -12.37
N SER A 346 -6.61 -12.29 -13.36
CA SER A 346 -7.46 -11.13 -13.59
C SER A 346 -8.92 -11.53 -13.85
N ALA A 347 -9.14 -12.50 -14.74
CA ALA A 347 -10.47 -13.03 -15.03
C ALA A 347 -11.13 -13.67 -13.79
N LYS A 348 -10.39 -14.46 -13.01
CA LYS A 348 -10.85 -15.02 -11.73
C LYS A 348 -11.22 -13.95 -10.71
N GLY A 349 -10.52 -12.81 -10.74
CA GLY A 349 -10.80 -11.62 -9.94
C GLY A 349 -12.02 -10.81 -10.39
N GLY A 350 -12.72 -11.22 -11.46
CA GLY A 350 -13.92 -10.57 -11.96
C GLY A 350 -13.69 -9.50 -13.02
N ASP A 351 -12.49 -9.42 -13.61
CA ASP A 351 -12.22 -8.53 -14.74
C ASP A 351 -12.89 -9.07 -16.02
N GLY A 352 -13.97 -8.39 -16.43
CA GLY A 352 -14.75 -8.76 -17.62
C GLY A 352 -13.95 -8.76 -18.92
N PRO A 353 -13.14 -7.72 -19.21
CA PRO A 353 -12.23 -7.72 -20.36
C PRO A 353 -11.26 -8.92 -20.39
N ALA A 354 -10.64 -9.29 -19.27
CA ALA A 354 -9.75 -10.45 -19.20
C ALA A 354 -10.50 -11.76 -19.49
N ALA A 355 -11.71 -11.92 -18.93
CA ALA A 355 -12.55 -13.10 -19.18
C ALA A 355 -12.95 -13.23 -20.67
N ARG A 356 -13.22 -12.11 -21.35
CA ARG A 356 -13.51 -12.10 -22.79
C ARG A 356 -12.28 -12.50 -23.61
N TYR A 357 -11.12 -11.93 -23.31
CA TYR A 357 -9.87 -12.28 -23.99
C TYR A 357 -9.57 -13.79 -23.93
N LEU A 358 -9.72 -14.41 -22.75
CA LEU A 358 -9.50 -15.85 -22.60
C LEU A 358 -10.53 -16.69 -23.36
N LYS A 359 -11.78 -16.26 -23.38
CA LYS A 359 -12.82 -16.92 -24.17
C LYS A 359 -12.51 -16.86 -25.66
N ASP A 360 -12.14 -15.68 -26.16
CA ASP A 360 -11.80 -15.50 -27.58
C ASP A 360 -10.57 -16.36 -27.95
N LYS A 361 -9.52 -16.38 -27.12
CA LYS A 361 -8.34 -17.26 -27.32
C LYS A 361 -8.75 -18.74 -27.38
N TYR A 362 -9.64 -19.18 -26.49
CA TYR A 362 -10.12 -20.56 -26.48
C TYR A 362 -10.94 -20.92 -27.73
N GLU A 363 -11.79 -20.02 -28.21
CA GLU A 363 -12.52 -20.20 -29.47
C GLU A 363 -11.57 -20.23 -30.67
N TRP A 364 -10.53 -19.40 -30.70
CA TRP A 364 -9.48 -19.45 -31.74
C TRP A 364 -8.73 -20.77 -31.76
N ASN A 365 -8.36 -21.31 -30.60
CA ASN A 365 -7.66 -22.60 -30.48
C ASN A 365 -8.55 -23.81 -30.84
N LYS A 366 -9.86 -23.63 -30.96
CA LYS A 366 -10.80 -24.69 -31.41
C LYS A 366 -10.97 -24.77 -32.93
N ILE A 367 -10.52 -23.76 -33.66
CA ILE A 367 -10.63 -23.74 -35.12
C ILE A 367 -9.58 -24.73 -35.66
N PRO A 368 -10.00 -25.76 -36.43
CA PRO A 368 -9.13 -26.85 -36.87
C PRO A 368 -8.08 -26.46 -37.90
#